data_AF-A0A2A4L463-F1
#
_entry.id   AF-A0A2A4L463-F1
#
_cell.length_a   1.000
_cell.length_b   1.000
_cell.length_c   1.000
_cell.angle_alpha   90.00
_cell.angle_beta   90.00
_cell.angle_gamma   90.00
#
_symmetry.space_group_name_H-M   'P 1'
#
loop_
_entity.id
_entity.type
_entity.pdbx_description
1 polymer ?
#
loop_
_entity_poly.entity_id
_entity_poly.type
_entity_poly.pdbx_seq_one_letter_code
_entity_poly.pdbx_strand_id
1 'polypeptide(L)'
;MQCIKSYDFAYYTTRIDDFVQRKDRQDIKVIQDFFCSFILYYWDNIVLLCKQENKESIEHFLSEICLLKIDDINLILSQLGQFKNSTTKRLECLDVKLTLNSK
;
A
#
# COMPACT_ATOMS: atom_id res chain seq x y z
N MET A 1 -2.11 6.29 -23.75
CA MET A 1 -1.09 5.59 -22.95
C MET A 1 -0.29 6.65 -22.22
N GLN A 2 -0.74 7.05 -21.02
CA GLN A 2 0.03 8.00 -20.21
C GLN A 2 1.30 7.27 -19.79
N CYS A 3 2.44 7.81 -20.18
CA CYS A 3 3.73 7.42 -19.66
C CYS A 3 3.62 7.61 -18.13
N ILE A 4 3.37 6.53 -17.39
CA ILE A 4 3.68 6.51 -15.97
C ILE A 4 5.12 6.95 -15.94
N LYS A 5 5.39 8.15 -15.41
CA LYS A 5 6.74 8.70 -15.41
C LYS A 5 7.58 7.66 -14.69
N SER A 6 8.57 7.09 -15.37
CA SER A 6 9.43 6.03 -14.81
C SER A 6 10.01 6.41 -13.44
N TYR A 7 10.12 7.71 -13.18
CA TYR A 7 10.46 8.32 -11.89
C TYR A 7 9.51 7.94 -10.74
N ASP A 8 8.19 8.03 -10.94
CA ASP A 8 7.20 7.72 -9.90
C ASP A 8 7.22 6.22 -9.55
N PHE A 9 7.52 5.38 -10.55
CA PHE A 9 7.65 3.94 -10.37
C PHE A 9 8.94 3.57 -9.64
N ALA A 10 10.09 4.11 -10.05
CA ALA A 10 11.38 3.86 -9.40
C ALA A 10 11.36 4.33 -7.93
N TYR A 11 10.77 5.50 -7.67
CA TYR A 11 10.61 6.02 -6.32
C TYR A 11 9.73 5.12 -5.45
N TYR A 12 8.64 4.59 -6.02
CA TYR A 12 7.79 3.64 -5.32
C TYR A 12 8.51 2.32 -5.02
N THR A 13 9.26 1.76 -5.97
CA THR A 13 10.04 0.53 -5.73
C THR A 13 11.07 0.71 -4.63
N THR A 14 11.76 1.85 -4.57
CA THR A 14 12.66 2.16 -3.45
C THR A 14 11.92 2.21 -2.11
N ARG A 15 10.71 2.80 -2.07
CA ARG A 15 9.90 2.85 -0.85
C ARG A 15 9.42 1.47 -0.39
N ILE A 16 9.11 0.57 -1.33
CA ILE A 16 8.84 -0.84 -1.00
C ILE A 16 10.09 -1.50 -0.44
N ASP A 17 11.23 -1.37 -1.11
CA ASP A 17 12.49 -1.98 -0.68
C ASP A 17 12.88 -1.50 0.72
N ASP A 18 12.79 -0.20 0.97
CA ASP A 18 13.01 0.41 2.28
C ASP A 18 12.07 -0.21 3.34
N PHE A 19 10.79 -0.38 3.02
CA PHE A 19 9.81 -0.99 3.91
C PHE A 19 10.11 -2.47 4.18
N VAL A 20 10.45 -3.25 3.15
CA VAL A 20 10.78 -4.68 3.27
C VAL A 20 12.01 -4.90 4.16
N GLN A 21 12.96 -3.98 4.13
CA GLN A 21 14.18 -4.04 4.96
C GLN A 21 13.96 -3.62 6.43
N ARG A 22 12.80 -3.07 6.78
CA ARG A 22 12.50 -2.67 8.17
C ARG A 22 12.38 -3.88 9.09
N LYS A 23 13.08 -3.82 10.23
CA LYS A 23 12.96 -4.81 11.31
C LYS A 23 11.59 -4.77 11.99
N ASP A 24 10.95 -3.60 11.99
CA ASP A 24 9.66 -3.31 12.61
C ASP A 24 8.51 -3.26 11.59
N ARG A 25 8.65 -3.89 10.40
CA ARG A 25 7.62 -3.87 9.35
C ARG A 25 6.27 -4.49 9.75
N GLN A 26 6.22 -5.23 10.86
CA GLN A 26 4.98 -5.77 11.45
C GLN A 26 4.36 -4.82 12.50
N ASP A 27 5.04 -3.74 12.87
CA ASP A 27 4.47 -2.74 13.76
C ASP A 27 3.29 -2.05 13.07
N ILE A 28 2.16 -1.95 13.78
CA ILE A 28 0.91 -1.46 13.21
C ILE A 28 1.02 -0.01 12.70
N LYS A 29 1.84 0.83 13.32
CA LYS A 29 2.07 2.21 12.86
C LYS A 29 2.90 2.23 11.58
N VAL A 30 3.85 1.31 11.46
CA VAL A 30 4.69 1.15 10.26
C VAL A 30 3.86 0.64 9.09
N ILE A 31 3.02 -0.36 9.32
CA ILE A 31 2.04 -0.85 8.35
C ILE A 31 1.11 0.29 7.92
N GLN A 32 0.56 1.04 8.88
CA GLN A 32 -0.35 2.14 8.58
C GLN A 32 0.32 3.25 7.76
N ASP A 33 1.54 3.67 8.10
CA ASP A 33 2.28 4.68 7.34
C ASP A 33 2.57 4.21 5.90
N PHE A 34 2.92 2.93 5.74
CA PHE A 34 3.11 2.30 4.44
C PHE A 34 1.82 2.34 3.62
N PHE A 35 0.71 1.83 4.16
CA PHE A 35 -0.57 1.78 3.45
C PHE A 35 -1.15 3.16 3.13
N CYS A 36 -1.03 4.13 4.03
CA CYS A 36 -1.44 5.49 3.75
C CYS A 36 -0.60 6.09 2.61
N SER A 37 0.71 5.84 2.59
CA SER A 37 1.55 6.24 1.46
C SER A 37 1.16 5.54 0.17
N PHE A 38 0.91 4.23 0.22
CA PHE A 38 0.48 3.41 -0.90
C PHE A 38 -0.82 3.91 -1.53
N ILE A 39 -1.89 4.02 -0.73
CA ILE A 39 -3.23 4.37 -1.18
C ILE A 39 -3.30 5.80 -1.72
N LEU A 40 -2.57 6.73 -1.10
CA LEU A 40 -2.63 8.15 -1.47
C LEU A 40 -1.87 8.47 -2.76
N TYR A 41 -0.74 7.79 -2.99
CA TYR A 41 0.21 8.20 -4.02
C TYR A 41 0.45 7.16 -5.12
N TYR A 42 0.18 5.88 -4.85
CA TYR A 42 0.62 4.79 -5.74
C TYR A 42 -0.49 3.84 -6.17
N TRP A 43 -1.69 3.94 -5.57
CA TRP A 43 -2.82 3.05 -5.84
C TRP A 43 -3.12 2.87 -7.33
N ASP A 44 -3.43 3.95 -8.05
CA ASP A 44 -3.83 3.88 -9.46
C ASP A 44 -2.71 3.33 -10.36
N ASN A 45 -1.47 3.70 -10.08
CA ASN A 45 -0.30 3.24 -10.84
C ASN A 45 -0.06 1.74 -10.67
N ILE A 46 -0.21 1.22 -9.45
CA ILE A 46 0.02 -0.20 -9.16
C ILE A 46 -1.14 -1.07 -9.63
N VAL A 47 -2.38 -0.60 -9.51
CA VAL A 47 -3.53 -1.26 -10.13
C VAL A 47 -3.35 -1.36 -11.65
N LEU A 48 -2.84 -0.31 -12.29
CA LEU A 48 -2.56 -0.33 -13.73
C LEU A 48 -1.46 -1.34 -14.06
N LEU A 49 -0.38 -1.37 -13.29
CA LEU A 49 0.75 -2.29 -13.50
C LEU A 49 0.32 -3.75 -13.33
N CYS A 50 -0.36 -4.10 -12.24
CA CYS A 50 -0.85 -5.46 -12.00
C CYS A 50 -1.73 -5.94 -13.17
N LYS A 51 -2.59 -5.06 -13.71
CA LYS A 51 -3.41 -5.35 -14.89
C LYS A 51 -2.59 -5.50 -16.17
N GLN A 52 -1.57 -4.67 -16.37
CA GLN A 52 -0.75 -4.69 -17.59
C GLN A 52 0.18 -5.90 -17.66
N GLU A 53 0.73 -6.32 -16.52
CA GLU A 53 1.70 -7.42 -16.45
C GLU A 53 1.05 -8.79 -16.22
N ASN A 54 -0.29 -8.88 -16.21
CA ASN A 54 -1.03 -10.11 -15.87
C ASN A 54 -0.56 -10.73 -14.53
N LYS A 55 -0.14 -9.87 -13.60
CA LYS A 55 0.44 -10.28 -12.32
C LYS A 55 -0.65 -10.57 -11.30
N GLU A 56 -0.25 -11.22 -10.20
CA GLU A 56 -1.09 -11.48 -9.02
C GLU A 56 -1.85 -10.23 -8.56
N SER A 57 -2.99 -10.46 -7.90
CA SER A 57 -3.86 -9.38 -7.43
C SER A 57 -3.11 -8.43 -6.48
N ILE A 58 -3.60 -7.19 -6.36
CA ILE A 58 -2.96 -6.17 -5.52
C ILE A 58 -2.89 -6.63 -4.05
N GLU A 59 -3.87 -7.42 -3.61
CA GLU A 59 -3.93 -8.01 -2.28
C GLU A 59 -2.81 -9.03 -2.07
N HIS A 60 -2.56 -9.90 -3.05
CA HIS A 60 -1.46 -10.86 -3.01
C HIS A 60 -0.10 -10.15 -2.96
N PHE A 61 0.10 -9.16 -3.83
CA PHE A 61 1.32 -8.36 -3.84
C PHE A 61 1.59 -7.67 -2.49
N LEU A 62 0.57 -7.07 -1.89
CA LEU A 62 0.69 -6.40 -0.59
C LEU A 62 0.86 -7.41 0.56
N SER A 63 0.23 -8.59 0.46
CA SER A 63 0.39 -9.71 1.39
C SER A 63 1.85 -10.14 1.49
N GLU A 64 2.55 -10.25 0.35
CA GLU A 64 3.97 -10.61 0.31
C GLU A 64 4.86 -9.52 0.90
N ILE A 65 4.64 -8.26 0.53
CA ILE A 65 5.43 -7.12 1.02
C ILE A 65 5.29 -6.97 2.54
N CYS A 66 4.05 -7.03 3.02
CA CYS A 66 3.72 -6.80 4.42
C CYS A 66 3.81 -8.06 5.29
N LEU A 67 4.06 -9.25 4.72
CA LEU A 67 3.95 -10.54 5.41
C LEU A 67 2.65 -10.70 6.23
N LEU A 68 1.55 -10.18 5.70
CA LEU A 68 0.23 -10.27 6.32
C LEU A 68 -0.63 -11.28 5.56
N LYS A 69 -1.67 -11.81 6.20
CA LYS A 69 -2.65 -12.64 5.50
C LYS A 69 -3.50 -11.77 4.57
N ILE A 70 -3.98 -12.36 3.48
CA ILE A 70 -4.86 -11.67 2.52
C ILE A 70 -6.10 -11.06 3.21
N ASP A 71 -6.66 -11.72 4.23
CA ASP A 71 -7.79 -11.18 4.99
C ASP A 71 -7.44 -9.88 5.74
N ASP A 72 -6.23 -9.78 6.28
CA ASP A 72 -5.75 -8.55 6.92
C ASP A 72 -5.52 -7.46 5.87
N ILE A 73 -4.96 -7.80 4.71
CA ILE A 73 -4.80 -6.86 3.59
C ILE A 73 -6.15 -6.31 3.15
N ASN A 74 -7.14 -7.19 2.91
CA ASN A 74 -8.50 -6.79 2.57
C ASN A 74 -9.12 -5.87 3.62
N LEU A 75 -8.93 -6.20 4.90
CA LEU A 75 -9.42 -5.39 6.01
C LEU A 75 -8.75 -4.01 6.05
N ILE A 76 -7.43 -3.93 5.84
CA ILE A 76 -6.70 -2.65 5.74
C ILE A 76 -7.22 -1.82 4.56
N LEU A 77 -7.36 -2.44 3.38
CA LEU A 77 -7.85 -1.77 2.18
C LEU A 77 -9.29 -1.29 2.34
N SER A 78 -10.14 -2.01 3.07
CA SER A 78 -11.50 -1.55 3.38
C SER A 78 -11.52 -0.33 4.31
N GLN A 79 -10.61 -0.26 5.30
CA GLN A 79 -10.53 0.84 6.26
C GLN A 79 -9.92 2.11 5.65
N LEU A 80 -8.89 1.95 4.82
CA LEU A 80 -8.09 3.06 4.30
C LEU A 80 -8.41 3.40 2.83
N GLY A 81 -9.08 2.52 2.08
CA GLY A 81 -9.35 2.70 0.66
C GLY A 81 -10.22 3.91 0.33
N GLN A 82 -10.97 4.43 1.31
CA GLN A 82 -11.72 5.68 1.17
C GLN A 82 -10.83 6.92 0.95
N PHE A 83 -9.54 6.85 1.33
CA PHE A 83 -8.59 7.96 1.13
C PHE A 83 -7.94 7.95 -0.26
N LYS A 84 -8.23 6.95 -1.10
CA LYS A 84 -7.73 6.91 -2.48
C LYS A 84 -7.99 8.25 -3.17
N ASN A 85 -6.99 8.75 -3.89
CA ASN A 85 -7.04 9.99 -4.67
C ASN A 85 -7.23 11.28 -3.85
N SER A 86 -7.03 11.24 -2.53
CA SER A 86 -7.11 12.43 -1.71
C SER A 86 -5.74 12.93 -1.29
N THR A 87 -5.12 13.77 -2.12
CA THR A 87 -3.73 14.25 -1.95
C THR A 87 -3.48 15.06 -0.66
N THR A 88 -4.53 15.49 0.05
CA THR A 88 -4.43 16.26 1.29
C THR A 88 -4.81 15.50 2.55
N LYS A 89 -5.28 14.25 2.45
CA LYS A 89 -5.85 13.50 3.59
C LYS A 89 -4.88 12.54 4.27
N ARG A 90 -3.58 12.79 4.18
CA ARG A 90 -2.58 11.92 4.84
C ARG A 90 -2.80 11.85 6.35
N LEU A 91 -3.00 13.00 7.01
CA LEU A 91 -3.23 13.03 8.46
C LEU A 91 -4.49 12.26 8.83
N GLU A 92 -5.60 12.47 8.10
CA GLU A 92 -6.84 11.72 8.30
C GLU A 92 -6.64 10.20 8.11
N CYS A 93 -5.83 9.79 7.15
CA CYS A 93 -5.49 8.38 6.94
C CYS A 93 -4.67 7.80 8.12
N LEU A 94 -3.74 8.58 8.66
CA LEU A 94 -2.93 8.19 9.83
C LEU A 94 -3.74 8.20 11.15
N ASP A 95 -4.85 8.94 11.21
CA ASP A 95 -5.71 9.00 12.39
C ASP A 95 -6.72 7.83 12.45
N VAL A 96 -6.91 7.07 11.37
CA VAL A 96 -7.73 5.85 11.42
C VAL A 96 -7.07 4.84 12.35
N LYS A 97 -7.82 4.36 13.35
CA LYS A 97 -7.32 3.29 14.22
C LYS A 97 -7.36 1.96 13.47
N LEU A 98 -6.25 1.63 12.81
CA LEU A 98 -6.14 0.42 12.01
C LEU A 98 -6.38 -0.82 12.88
N THR A 99 -7.24 -1.71 12.38
CA THR A 99 -7.55 -3.00 13.01
C THR A 99 -7.17 -4.14 12.08
N LEU A 100 -6.59 -5.21 12.66
CA LEU A 100 -6.19 -6.43 11.96
C LEU A 100 -6.92 -7.62 12.61
N ASN A 101 -7.17 -8.68 11.83
CA ASN A 101 -7.72 -9.93 12.33
C ASN A 101 -6.65 -10.79 13.02
N SER A 102 -5.38 -10.61 12.62
CA SER A 102 -4.25 -11.27 13.27
C SER A 102 -4.00 -10.71 14.67
N LYS A 103 -4.16 -11.59 15.67
CA LYS A 103 -3.76 -11.39 17.07
C LYS A 103 -2.27 -11.67 17.27
#